data_AF-A0A183HNX6-F1
#
_entry.id   AF-A0A183HNX6-F1
#
_cell.length_a   1.000
_cell.length_b   1.000
_cell.length_c   1.000
_cell.angle_alpha   90.00
_cell.angle_beta   90.00
_cell.angle_gamma   90.00
#
_symmetry.space_group_name_H-M   'P 1'
#
loop_
_entity.id
_entity.type
_entity.pdbx_description
1 polymer ?
#
loop_
_entity_poly.entity_id
_entity_poly.type
_entity_poly.pdbx_seq_one_letter_code
_entity_poly.pdbx_strand_id
1 'polypeptide(L)'
;MNATKQLRYLESADLHLERITVKPEGDCTPCDIPNLQHVLNSLKQIYSLEMIRNNNFDDYLITQLISSRPFLRRIHTAIKESKFVGMSIEELTIILKSSGSDVSLVVQQMEADSQLVIVGVDTVRYVLPAYSDCWLVPYGKLVYVPAPWFTPSGEIYPPAVRWMAEGVLFSIISRPGCPIDELKRRFAYVLQPRMLLEIVRILELCSCIRIQKLTSRTFKRKSLFEDGEFFTSLTF
;
A
#
# COMPACT_ATOMS: atom_id res chain seq x y z
N MET A 1 24.98 36.94 10.88
CA MET A 1 23.77 37.48 11.53
C MET A 1 23.19 36.38 12.41
N ASN A 2 23.01 36.61 13.71
CA ASN A 2 22.89 35.56 14.72
C ASN A 2 21.44 35.02 14.80
N ALA A 3 21.19 33.77 14.39
CA ALA A 3 19.86 33.16 14.25
C ALA A 3 19.00 33.23 15.53
N THR A 4 19.65 33.23 16.70
CA THR A 4 19.01 33.35 18.01
C THR A 4 18.31 34.70 18.23
N LYS A 5 18.78 35.77 17.57
CA LYS A 5 18.11 37.09 17.62
C LYS A 5 16.82 37.13 16.81
N GLN A 6 16.73 36.34 15.72
CA GLN A 6 15.53 36.29 14.87
C GLN A 6 14.40 35.47 15.52
N LEU A 7 14.73 34.41 16.25
CA LEU A 7 13.73 33.62 16.98
C LEU A 7 13.06 34.42 18.11
N ARG A 8 13.82 35.17 18.92
CA ARG A 8 13.24 36.04 19.96
C ARG A 8 12.35 37.15 19.41
N TYR A 9 12.64 37.64 18.20
CA TYR A 9 11.82 38.64 17.53
C TYR A 9 10.43 38.08 17.15
N LEU A 10 10.37 36.80 16.77
CA LEU A 10 9.13 36.10 16.45
C LEU A 10 8.31 35.71 17.70
N GLU A 11 8.97 35.49 18.85
CA GLU A 11 8.28 35.22 20.13
C GLU A 11 7.48 36.43 20.64
N SER A 12 7.94 37.64 20.34
CA SER A 12 7.28 38.90 20.70
C SER A 12 6.41 39.50 19.58
N ALA A 13 6.35 38.84 18.43
CA ALA A 13 5.53 39.31 17.32
C ALA A 13 4.09 38.81 17.50
N ASP A 14 3.15 39.72 17.71
CA ASP A 14 1.73 39.44 17.48
C ASP A 14 1.54 39.16 15.99
N LEU A 15 1.68 37.89 15.62
CA LEU A 15 1.36 37.40 14.29
C LEU A 15 -0.16 37.45 14.15
N HIS A 16 -0.67 38.61 13.73
CA HIS A 16 -1.98 38.70 13.11
C HIS A 16 -1.94 37.87 11.83
N LEU A 17 -2.29 36.58 11.95
CA LEU A 17 -2.57 35.71 10.81
C LEU A 17 -3.85 36.27 10.17
N GLU A 18 -3.68 37.29 9.33
CA GLU A 18 -4.76 37.74 8.45
C GLU A 18 -5.21 36.54 7.64
N ARG A 19 -6.52 36.31 7.62
CA ARG A 19 -7.13 35.19 6.90
C ARG A 19 -6.84 35.35 5.40
N ILE A 20 -5.75 34.73 4.94
CA ILE A 20 -5.37 34.72 3.52
C ILE A 20 -6.48 33.96 2.78
N THR A 21 -7.35 34.73 2.12
CA THR A 21 -8.42 34.19 1.30
C THR A 21 -7.82 33.94 -0.07
N VAL A 22 -7.26 32.75 -0.27
CA VAL A 22 -6.74 32.34 -1.58
C VAL A 22 -7.94 32.21 -2.52
N LYS A 23 -8.01 33.05 -3.55
CA LYS A 23 -8.92 32.88 -4.68
C LYS A 23 -8.19 32.02 -5.72
N PRO A 24 -8.53 30.74 -5.88
CA PRO A 24 -7.95 29.96 -6.96
C PRO A 24 -8.39 30.57 -8.30
N GLU A 25 -7.43 31.06 -9.08
CA GLU A 25 -7.64 31.43 -10.48
C GLU A 25 -7.39 30.20 -11.37
N GLY A 26 -8.39 29.83 -12.16
CA GLY A 26 -8.36 28.69 -13.08
C GLY A 26 -9.69 27.95 -13.10
N ASP A 27 -10.05 27.38 -14.25
CA ASP A 27 -11.17 26.44 -14.34
C ASP A 27 -10.84 25.23 -13.45
N CYS A 28 -11.46 25.18 -12.26
CA CYS A 28 -11.40 24.01 -11.42
C CYS A 28 -12.08 22.89 -12.19
N THR A 29 -11.28 21.99 -12.76
CA THR A 29 -11.82 20.71 -13.20
C THR A 29 -12.49 20.09 -11.97
N PRO A 30 -13.75 19.63 -12.07
CA PRO A 30 -14.38 18.93 -10.98
C PRO A 30 -13.50 17.73 -10.65
N CYS A 31 -12.82 17.82 -9.52
CA CYS A 31 -12.02 16.74 -8.99
C CYS A 31 -12.99 15.92 -8.13
N ASP A 32 -13.20 14.66 -8.48
CA ASP A 32 -13.98 13.72 -7.69
C ASP A 32 -13.19 13.40 -6.41
N ILE A 33 -13.18 14.33 -5.46
CA ILE A 33 -12.50 14.17 -4.19
C ILE A 33 -13.30 13.13 -3.37
N PRO A 34 -12.67 12.02 -2.96
CA PRO A 34 -13.34 10.98 -2.19
C PRO A 34 -13.83 11.53 -0.85
N ASN A 35 -14.98 11.02 -0.39
CA ASN A 35 -15.49 11.34 0.93
C ASN A 35 -14.48 10.91 2.02
N LEU A 36 -14.31 11.71 3.07
CA LEU A 36 -13.41 11.39 4.19
C LEU A 36 -13.66 9.99 4.77
N GLN A 37 -14.92 9.57 4.93
CA GLN A 37 -15.26 8.24 5.42
C GLN A 37 -14.79 7.14 4.47
N HIS A 38 -14.82 7.39 3.16
CA HIS A 38 -14.29 6.45 2.18
C HIS A 38 -12.76 6.28 2.33
N VAL A 39 -12.04 7.39 2.53
CA VAL A 39 -10.59 7.36 2.81
C VAL A 39 -10.27 6.65 4.12
N LEU A 40 -11.01 6.92 5.19
CA LEU A 40 -10.79 6.25 6.47
C LEU A 40 -11.14 4.76 6.38
N ASN A 41 -12.20 4.40 5.66
CA ASN A 41 -12.57 3.00 5.47
C ASN A 41 -11.53 2.21 4.68
N SER A 42 -10.81 2.82 3.73
CA SER A 42 -9.75 2.14 2.99
C SER A 42 -8.51 1.82 3.84
N LEU A 43 -8.36 2.49 4.99
CA LEU A 43 -7.31 2.23 5.98
C LEU A 43 -7.74 1.27 7.09
N LYS A 44 -9.03 0.91 7.18
CA LYS A 44 -9.51 0.03 8.24
C LYS A 44 -8.99 -1.37 8.01
N GLN A 45 -8.22 -1.86 8.97
CA GLN A 45 -7.78 -3.26 9.07
C GLN A 45 -8.27 -3.82 10.40
N ILE A 46 -9.59 -3.76 10.57
CA ILE A 46 -10.30 -4.18 11.77
C ILE A 46 -11.18 -5.37 11.39
N TYR A 47 -11.10 -6.43 12.18
CA TYR A 47 -11.81 -7.69 11.97
C TYR A 47 -12.63 -8.05 13.22
N SER A 48 -13.67 -8.84 13.04
CA SER A 48 -14.39 -9.44 14.17
C SER A 48 -13.55 -10.57 14.78
N LEU A 49 -13.39 -10.57 16.10
CA LEU A 49 -12.68 -11.63 16.81
C LEU A 49 -13.35 -12.99 16.62
N GLU A 50 -14.68 -13.02 16.60
CA GLU A 50 -15.45 -14.25 16.40
C GLU A 50 -15.22 -14.82 15.00
N MET A 51 -15.21 -13.96 13.99
CA MET A 51 -14.97 -14.33 12.61
C MET A 51 -13.56 -14.89 12.39
N ILE A 52 -12.54 -14.29 13.04
CA ILE A 52 -11.16 -14.79 12.98
C ILE A 52 -11.06 -16.19 13.61
N ARG A 53 -11.72 -16.41 14.75
CA ARG A 53 -11.68 -17.70 15.47
C ARG A 53 -12.48 -18.82 14.81
N ASN A 54 -13.62 -18.48 14.22
CA ASN A 54 -14.54 -19.45 13.62
C ASN A 54 -14.36 -19.57 12.11
N ASN A 55 -13.27 -19.06 11.54
CA ASN A 55 -13.02 -19.14 10.11
C ASN A 55 -12.84 -20.61 9.68
N ASN A 56 -13.75 -21.10 8.84
CA ASN A 56 -13.68 -22.43 8.24
C ASN A 56 -13.63 -22.31 6.71
N PHE A 57 -12.49 -22.68 6.16
CA PHE A 57 -12.26 -22.61 4.71
C PHE A 57 -13.12 -23.62 3.93
N ASP A 58 -13.43 -24.79 4.48
CA ASP A 58 -14.25 -25.78 3.77
C ASP A 58 -15.70 -25.33 3.63
N ASP A 59 -16.26 -24.69 4.66
CA ASP A 59 -17.60 -24.08 4.60
C ASP A 59 -17.64 -22.94 3.57
N TYR A 60 -16.58 -22.13 3.53
CA TYR A 60 -16.39 -21.10 2.51
C TYR A 60 -16.33 -21.69 1.09
N LEU A 61 -15.62 -22.81 0.88
CA LEU A 61 -15.56 -23.44 -0.44
C LEU A 61 -16.92 -23.93 -0.94
N ILE A 62 -17.85 -24.29 -0.05
CA ILE A 62 -19.20 -24.75 -0.42
C ILE A 62 -20.00 -23.61 -1.05
N THR A 63 -19.82 -22.36 -0.59
CA THR A 63 -20.53 -21.19 -1.13
C THR A 63 -19.99 -20.74 -2.49
N GLN A 64 -18.77 -21.15 -2.85
CA GLN A 64 -18.11 -20.78 -4.09
C GLN A 64 -18.45 -21.70 -5.26
N LEU A 65 -18.35 -21.15 -6.48
CA LEU A 65 -18.52 -21.89 -7.74
C LEU A 65 -17.57 -23.07 -7.84
N ILE A 66 -18.07 -24.22 -8.29
CA ILE A 66 -17.29 -25.47 -8.36
C ILE A 66 -16.01 -25.30 -9.20
N SER A 67 -16.06 -24.48 -10.25
CA SER A 67 -14.92 -24.19 -11.12
C SER A 67 -13.78 -23.41 -10.43
N SER A 68 -14.08 -22.56 -9.44
CA SER A 68 -13.07 -21.76 -8.74
C SER A 68 -12.44 -22.47 -7.54
N ARG A 69 -13.11 -23.49 -6.98
CA ARG A 69 -12.65 -24.24 -5.79
C ARG A 69 -11.23 -24.81 -5.90
N PRO A 70 -10.79 -25.42 -7.02
CA PRO A 70 -9.43 -25.93 -7.11
C PRO A 70 -8.38 -24.83 -7.00
N PHE A 71 -8.64 -23.66 -7.59
CA PHE A 71 -7.73 -22.52 -7.55
C PHE A 71 -7.69 -21.88 -6.17
N LEU A 72 -8.85 -21.70 -5.53
CA LEU A 72 -8.94 -21.25 -4.14
C LEU A 72 -8.16 -22.15 -3.18
N ARG A 73 -8.28 -23.48 -3.34
CA ARG A 73 -7.49 -24.45 -2.54
C ARG A 73 -6.00 -24.28 -2.75
N ARG A 74 -5.54 -24.06 -3.99
CA ARG A 74 -4.11 -23.84 -4.26
C ARG A 74 -3.58 -22.57 -3.59
N ILE A 75 -4.34 -21.46 -3.66
CA ILE A 75 -3.98 -20.21 -2.95
C ILE A 75 -3.95 -20.45 -1.45
N HIS A 76 -5.01 -21.04 -0.89
CA HIS A 76 -5.11 -21.31 0.54
C HIS A 76 -3.96 -22.19 1.03
N THR A 77 -3.63 -23.27 0.32
CA THR A 77 -2.50 -24.15 0.66
C THR A 77 -1.16 -23.41 0.61
N ALA A 78 -0.90 -22.60 -0.43
CA ALA A 78 0.32 -21.81 -0.52
C ALA A 78 0.47 -20.84 0.67
N ILE A 79 -0.61 -20.13 1.04
CA ILE A 79 -0.59 -19.23 2.20
C ILE A 79 -0.45 -20.02 3.50
N LYS A 80 -1.10 -21.17 3.63
CA LYS A 80 -0.99 -22.06 4.81
C LYS A 80 0.46 -22.50 5.05
N GLU A 81 1.20 -22.82 4.00
CA GLU A 81 2.62 -23.21 4.08
C GLU A 81 3.51 -22.07 4.59
N SER A 82 3.15 -20.82 4.31
CA SER A 82 3.86 -19.61 4.79
C SER A 82 3.61 -19.25 6.26
N LYS A 83 2.61 -19.89 6.90
CA LYS A 83 2.21 -19.69 8.30
C LYS A 83 2.01 -18.20 8.63
N PHE A 84 2.67 -17.70 9.68
CA PHE A 84 2.54 -16.34 10.18
C PHE A 84 3.31 -15.31 9.34
N VAL A 85 4.23 -15.72 8.44
CA VAL A 85 4.94 -14.77 7.58
C VAL A 85 3.99 -14.24 6.50
N GLY A 86 3.12 -15.11 5.98
CA GLY A 86 2.20 -14.78 4.90
C GLY A 86 2.89 -14.71 3.54
N MET A 87 2.08 -14.51 2.50
CA MET A 87 2.56 -14.42 1.13
C MET A 87 2.14 -13.11 0.46
N SER A 88 3.02 -12.56 -0.38
CA SER A 88 2.67 -11.44 -1.28
C SER A 88 2.02 -11.94 -2.57
N ILE A 89 1.38 -11.04 -3.33
CA ILE A 89 0.78 -11.37 -4.64
C ILE A 89 1.87 -11.82 -5.63
N GLU A 90 3.05 -11.21 -5.57
CA GLU A 90 4.19 -11.57 -6.42
C GLU A 90 4.67 -12.99 -6.12
N GLU A 91 4.82 -13.33 -4.84
CA GLU A 91 5.21 -14.68 -4.41
C GLU A 91 4.16 -15.73 -4.82
N LEU A 92 2.87 -15.43 -4.61
CA LEU A 92 1.76 -16.30 -5.03
C LEU A 92 1.73 -16.50 -6.55
N THR A 93 1.98 -15.45 -7.32
CA THR A 93 2.02 -15.49 -8.78
C THR A 93 3.12 -16.46 -9.28
N ILE A 94 4.29 -16.43 -8.64
CA ILE A 94 5.41 -17.32 -8.96
C ILE A 94 5.07 -18.78 -8.63
N ILE A 95 4.54 -19.05 -7.43
CA ILE A 95 4.21 -20.42 -6.99
C ILE A 95 3.08 -21.03 -7.82
N LEU A 96 2.04 -20.24 -8.09
CA LEU A 96 0.85 -20.74 -8.79
C LEU A 96 1.04 -20.82 -10.31
N LYS A 97 2.09 -20.17 -10.84
CA LYS A 97 2.36 -20.05 -12.28
C LYS A 97 1.13 -19.52 -13.03
N SER A 98 0.46 -18.54 -12.44
CA SER A 98 -0.78 -17.94 -12.96
C SER A 98 -0.56 -16.47 -13.27
N SER A 99 -1.51 -15.81 -13.93
CA SER A 99 -1.38 -14.37 -14.16
C SER A 99 -1.53 -13.61 -12.83
N GLY A 100 -0.75 -12.54 -12.65
CA GLY A 100 -0.83 -11.73 -11.43
C GLY A 100 -2.18 -11.03 -11.25
N SER A 101 -2.89 -10.74 -12.34
CA SER A 101 -4.25 -10.18 -12.30
C SER A 101 -5.26 -11.18 -11.74
N ASP A 102 -5.19 -12.45 -12.15
CA ASP A 102 -6.13 -13.49 -11.68
C ASP A 102 -5.89 -13.79 -10.19
N VAL A 103 -4.61 -13.88 -9.78
CA VAL A 103 -4.25 -14.05 -8.37
C VAL A 103 -4.73 -12.86 -7.53
N SER A 104 -4.48 -11.63 -8.00
CA SER A 104 -4.91 -10.42 -7.28
C SER A 104 -6.43 -10.37 -7.10
N LEU A 105 -7.21 -10.70 -8.13
CA LEU A 105 -8.68 -10.68 -8.06
C LEU A 105 -9.19 -11.69 -7.03
N VAL A 106 -8.67 -12.92 -7.07
CA VAL A 106 -9.11 -13.98 -6.16
C VAL A 106 -8.68 -13.71 -4.72
N VAL A 107 -7.48 -13.19 -4.51
CA VAL A 107 -7.00 -12.81 -3.17
C VAL A 107 -7.82 -11.67 -2.59
N GLN A 108 -8.17 -10.65 -3.39
CA GLN A 108 -9.07 -9.57 -2.97
C GLN A 108 -10.45 -10.10 -2.60
N GLN A 109 -10.98 -11.06 -3.36
CA GLN A 109 -12.25 -11.71 -3.02
C GLN A 109 -12.16 -12.48 -1.70
N MET A 110 -11.12 -13.29 -1.52
CA MET A 110 -10.91 -14.04 -0.27
C MET A 110 -10.73 -13.12 0.94
N GLU A 111 -10.11 -11.96 0.76
CA GLU A 111 -9.97 -10.94 1.80
C GLU A 111 -11.32 -10.30 2.14
N ALA A 112 -12.12 -9.92 1.14
CA ALA A 112 -13.47 -9.40 1.34
C ALA A 112 -14.39 -10.42 2.04
N ASP A 113 -14.24 -11.70 1.69
CA ASP A 113 -14.95 -12.84 2.30
C ASP A 113 -14.31 -13.28 3.62
N SER A 114 -13.37 -12.48 4.16
CA SER A 114 -12.79 -12.64 5.49
C SER A 114 -12.04 -13.96 5.72
N GLN A 115 -11.53 -14.54 4.63
CA GLN A 115 -10.69 -15.74 4.63
C GLN A 115 -9.21 -15.41 4.79
N LEU A 116 -8.84 -14.14 4.65
CA LEU A 116 -7.46 -13.66 4.73
C LEU A 116 -7.36 -12.40 5.59
N VAL A 117 -6.24 -12.25 6.27
CA VAL A 117 -5.87 -11.05 7.01
C VAL A 117 -4.70 -10.37 6.29
N ILE A 118 -4.81 -9.06 6.08
CA ILE A 118 -3.76 -8.27 5.42
C ILE A 118 -2.72 -7.86 6.46
N VAL A 119 -1.50 -8.35 6.31
CA VAL A 119 -0.37 -8.13 7.22
C VAL A 119 0.89 -7.75 6.44
N GLY A 120 2.05 -7.72 7.12
CA GLY A 120 3.35 -7.46 6.52
C GLY A 120 3.96 -6.13 6.95
N VAL A 121 5.28 -6.03 6.80
CA VAL A 121 6.10 -4.87 7.23
C VAL A 121 6.71 -4.17 6.01
N ASP A 122 7.32 -4.95 5.14
CA ASP A 122 8.00 -4.54 3.92
C ASP A 122 7.04 -4.38 2.72
N THR A 123 6.12 -5.32 2.59
CA THR A 123 5.11 -5.37 1.54
C THR A 123 3.76 -5.81 2.11
N VAL A 124 2.73 -5.78 1.28
CA VAL A 124 1.43 -6.35 1.62
C VAL A 124 1.54 -7.88 1.54
N ARG A 125 1.25 -8.55 2.65
CA ARG A 125 1.23 -10.00 2.77
C ARG A 125 -0.14 -10.45 3.25
N TYR A 126 -0.53 -11.65 2.85
CA TYR A 126 -1.79 -12.27 3.26
C TYR A 126 -1.49 -13.48 4.13
N VAL A 127 -2.15 -13.57 5.28
CA VAL A 127 -2.10 -14.72 6.20
C VAL A 127 -3.50 -15.28 6.42
N LEU A 128 -3.57 -16.57 6.74
CA LEU A 128 -4.82 -17.18 7.19
C LEU A 128 -5.15 -16.70 8.61
N PRO A 129 -6.44 -16.55 8.97
CA PRO A 129 -6.88 -16.20 10.32
C PRO A 129 -6.27 -17.08 11.42
N ALA A 130 -6.04 -18.37 11.15
CA ALA A 130 -5.41 -19.28 12.12
C ALA A 130 -3.93 -18.95 12.46
N TYR A 131 -3.27 -18.11 11.68
CA TYR A 131 -1.87 -17.71 11.87
C TYR A 131 -1.70 -16.19 12.06
N SER A 132 -2.78 -15.44 12.27
CA SER A 132 -2.76 -13.98 12.33
C SER A 132 -2.53 -13.41 13.73
N ASP A 133 -2.57 -14.23 14.80
CA ASP A 133 -2.51 -13.77 16.19
C ASP A 133 -1.32 -12.86 16.51
N CYS A 134 -0.14 -13.10 15.91
CA CYS A 134 1.05 -12.28 16.15
C CYS A 134 1.00 -10.90 15.47
N TRP A 135 0.04 -10.67 14.59
CA TRP A 135 -0.16 -9.41 13.87
C TRP A 135 -1.32 -8.59 14.42
N LEU A 136 -2.13 -9.17 15.31
CA LEU A 136 -3.41 -8.61 15.71
C LEU A 136 -3.38 -8.14 17.17
N VAL A 137 -4.01 -7.00 17.41
CA VAL A 137 -4.27 -6.47 18.75
C VAL A 137 -5.76 -6.57 19.04
N PRO A 138 -6.18 -7.28 20.11
CA PRO A 138 -7.58 -7.37 20.48
C PRO A 138 -8.09 -6.11 21.17
N TYR A 139 -9.31 -5.72 20.84
CA TYR A 139 -10.06 -4.66 21.50
C TYR A 139 -11.55 -5.05 21.60
N GLY A 140 -11.95 -5.55 22.77
CA GLY A 140 -13.31 -6.05 22.99
C GLY A 140 -13.65 -7.23 22.06
N LYS A 141 -14.65 -7.05 21.21
CA LYS A 141 -15.08 -8.06 20.20
C LYS A 141 -14.37 -7.90 18.85
N LEU A 142 -13.49 -6.93 18.72
CA LEU A 142 -12.76 -6.63 17.49
C LEU A 142 -11.27 -6.93 17.68
N VAL A 143 -10.59 -7.13 16.57
CA VAL A 143 -9.13 -7.21 16.48
C VAL A 143 -8.67 -6.31 15.34
N TYR A 144 -7.49 -5.71 15.45
CA TYR A 144 -6.98 -4.85 14.39
C TYR A 144 -5.49 -5.06 14.16
N VAL A 145 -5.05 -4.77 12.94
CA VAL A 145 -3.62 -4.72 12.59
C VAL A 145 -3.10 -3.34 12.99
N PRO A 146 -2.12 -3.24 13.91
CA PRO A 146 -1.66 -1.97 14.40
C PRO A 146 -0.96 -1.17 13.30
N ALA A 147 -1.32 0.11 13.19
CA ALA A 147 -0.63 1.08 12.34
C ALA A 147 -0.47 2.42 13.08
N PRO A 148 0.46 3.29 12.66
CA PRO A 148 0.77 4.56 13.32
C PRO A 148 -0.41 5.52 13.50
N TRP A 149 -1.48 5.36 12.70
CA TRP A 149 -2.69 6.16 12.78
C TRP A 149 -3.83 5.50 13.56
N PHE A 150 -3.60 4.33 14.18
CA PHE A 150 -4.59 3.72 15.08
C PHE A 150 -4.42 4.24 16.51
N THR A 151 -5.54 4.48 17.17
CA THR A 151 -5.60 4.64 18.62
C THR A 151 -5.41 3.28 19.31
N PRO A 152 -5.12 3.26 20.63
CA PRO A 152 -5.15 2.03 21.41
C PRO A 152 -6.53 1.33 21.45
N SER A 153 -7.61 2.04 21.09
CA SER A 153 -8.95 1.49 20.92
C SER A 153 -9.20 0.84 19.55
N GLY A 154 -8.20 0.82 18.66
CA GLY A 154 -8.37 0.31 17.30
C GLY A 154 -9.18 1.23 16.38
N GLU A 155 -9.37 2.49 16.74
CA GLU A 155 -9.99 3.50 15.90
C GLU A 155 -8.93 4.24 15.09
N ILE A 156 -9.26 4.67 13.88
CA ILE A 156 -8.35 5.51 13.10
C ILE A 156 -8.42 6.93 13.67
N TYR A 157 -7.26 7.52 13.95
CA TYR A 157 -7.11 8.92 14.33
C TYR A 157 -6.84 9.78 13.08
N PRO A 158 -7.85 10.48 12.53
CA PRO A 158 -7.72 11.18 11.25
C PRO A 158 -6.59 12.22 11.20
N PRO A 159 -6.29 12.97 12.29
CA PRO A 159 -5.14 13.87 12.29
C PRO A 159 -3.82 13.13 12.02
N ALA A 160 -3.58 11.94 12.59
CA ALA A 160 -2.35 11.19 12.29
C ALA A 160 -2.23 10.83 10.81
N VAL A 161 -3.34 10.36 10.19
CA VAL A 161 -3.39 10.07 8.75
C VAL A 161 -3.03 11.31 7.94
N ARG A 162 -3.67 12.45 8.26
CA ARG A 162 -3.45 13.73 7.58
C ARG A 162 -1.98 14.16 7.65
N TRP A 163 -1.38 14.17 8.83
CA TRP A 163 0.01 14.63 9.01
C TRP A 163 1.01 13.74 8.26
N MET A 164 0.80 12.42 8.28
CA MET A 164 1.63 11.48 7.53
C MET A 164 1.46 11.69 6.01
N ALA A 165 0.22 11.84 5.54
CA ALA A 165 -0.08 12.11 4.14
C ALA A 165 0.52 13.43 3.65
N GLU A 166 0.41 14.51 4.43
CA GLU A 166 1.01 15.81 4.13
C GLU A 166 2.55 15.70 4.05
N GLY A 167 3.19 14.99 4.98
CA GLY A 167 4.63 14.77 4.97
C GLY A 167 5.11 14.02 3.73
N VAL A 168 4.41 12.95 3.35
CA VAL A 168 4.71 12.17 2.14
C VAL A 168 4.46 13.01 0.88
N LEU A 169 3.33 13.73 0.81
CA LEU A 169 3.00 14.60 -0.31
C LEU A 169 4.04 15.71 -0.49
N PHE A 170 4.47 16.37 0.59
CA PHE A 170 5.49 17.42 0.53
C PHE A 170 6.83 16.86 0.02
N SER A 171 7.19 15.63 0.41
CA SER A 171 8.37 14.95 -0.13
C SER A 171 8.25 14.71 -1.64
N ILE A 172 7.07 14.31 -2.13
CA ILE A 172 6.81 14.09 -3.57
C ILE A 172 6.83 15.42 -4.34
N ILE A 173 6.17 16.46 -3.83
CA ILE A 173 6.13 17.79 -4.46
C ILE A 173 7.55 18.39 -4.56
N SER A 174 8.39 18.17 -3.53
CA SER A 174 9.78 18.63 -3.53
C SER A 174 10.64 17.92 -4.58
N ARG A 175 10.27 16.69 -4.99
CA ARG A 175 10.98 15.88 -5.99
C ARG A 175 9.99 15.08 -6.85
N PRO A 176 9.29 15.73 -7.80
CA PRO A 176 8.31 15.04 -8.63
C PRO A 176 8.96 13.92 -9.45
N GLY A 177 8.28 12.78 -9.56
CA GLY A 177 8.79 11.61 -10.29
C GLY A 177 9.80 10.75 -9.51
N CYS A 178 9.97 10.98 -8.21
CA CYS A 178 10.81 10.13 -7.37
C CYS A 178 10.31 8.67 -7.34
N PRO A 179 11.21 7.67 -7.35
CA PRO A 179 10.82 6.27 -7.25
C PRO A 179 10.28 5.96 -5.84
N ILE A 180 9.33 5.01 -5.77
CA ILE A 180 8.74 4.55 -4.49
C ILE A 180 9.82 4.08 -3.51
N ASP A 181 10.88 3.42 -3.99
CA ASP A 181 11.96 2.94 -3.12
C ASP A 181 12.79 4.08 -2.50
N GLU A 182 12.89 5.24 -3.16
CA GLU A 182 13.48 6.42 -2.53
C GLU A 182 12.59 6.94 -1.40
N LEU A 183 11.27 7.00 -1.61
CA LEU A 183 10.33 7.37 -0.55
C LEU A 183 10.41 6.39 0.64
N LYS A 184 10.44 5.07 0.38
CA LYS A 184 10.60 4.05 1.43
C LYS A 184 11.84 4.30 2.27
N ARG A 185 12.99 4.58 1.64
CA ARG A 185 14.23 4.90 2.35
C ARG A 185 14.13 6.19 3.16
N ARG A 186 13.49 7.23 2.60
CA ARG A 186 13.33 8.52 3.28
C ARG A 186 12.47 8.43 4.54
N PHE A 187 11.42 7.62 4.50
CA PHE A 187 10.46 7.45 5.59
C PHE A 187 10.74 6.24 6.48
N ALA A 188 11.82 5.47 6.25
CA ALA A 188 12.07 4.19 6.93
C ALA A 188 12.06 4.26 8.47
N TYR A 189 12.39 5.40 9.05
CA TYR A 189 12.41 5.61 10.51
C TYR A 189 11.06 6.05 11.09
N VAL A 190 10.11 6.43 10.25
CA VAL A 190 8.80 6.99 10.65
C VAL A 190 7.65 6.06 10.25
N LEU A 191 7.73 5.48 9.04
CA LEU A 191 6.71 4.62 8.47
C LEU A 191 7.33 3.32 7.99
N GLN A 192 6.68 2.21 8.32
CA GLN A 192 6.98 0.94 7.70
C GLN A 192 6.73 1.04 6.19
N PRO A 193 7.54 0.39 5.34
CA PRO A 193 7.41 0.47 3.89
C PRO A 193 6.01 0.15 3.36
N ARG A 194 5.32 -0.85 3.96
CA ARG A 194 3.93 -1.16 3.62
C ARG A 194 2.98 0.02 3.89
N MET A 195 3.07 0.63 5.07
CA MET A 195 2.20 1.74 5.48
C MET A 195 2.43 2.99 4.63
N LEU A 196 3.68 3.22 4.18
CA LEU A 196 3.96 4.26 3.20
C LEU A 196 3.20 4.03 1.89
N LEU A 197 3.11 2.77 1.42
CA LEU A 197 2.33 2.46 0.21
C LEU A 197 0.83 2.73 0.42
N GLU A 198 0.31 2.50 1.62
CA GLU A 198 -1.08 2.85 1.96
C GLU A 198 -1.32 4.36 1.91
N ILE A 199 -0.40 5.16 2.45
CA ILE A 199 -0.45 6.64 2.34
C ILE A 199 -0.35 7.10 0.88
N VAL A 200 0.57 6.52 0.09
CA VAL A 200 0.70 6.82 -1.34
C VAL A 200 -0.59 6.48 -2.08
N ARG A 201 -1.23 5.35 -1.77
CA ARG A 201 -2.52 4.97 -2.35
C ARG A 201 -3.62 5.96 -1.99
N ILE A 202 -3.65 6.49 -0.77
CA ILE A 202 -4.61 7.54 -0.36
C ILE A 202 -4.37 8.82 -1.17
N LEU A 203 -3.12 9.24 -1.32
CA LEU A 203 -2.79 10.43 -2.11
C LEU A 203 -3.22 10.26 -3.57
N GLU A 204 -3.10 9.06 -4.13
CA GLU A 204 -3.62 8.74 -5.46
C GLU A 204 -5.16 8.76 -5.50
N LEU A 205 -5.82 8.18 -4.48
CA LEU A 205 -7.29 8.15 -4.35
C LEU A 205 -7.88 9.56 -4.23
N CYS A 206 -7.17 10.46 -3.53
CA CYS A 206 -7.51 11.88 -3.41
C CYS A 206 -7.07 12.71 -4.64
N SER A 207 -6.63 12.08 -5.73
CA SER A 207 -6.14 12.72 -6.95
C SER A 207 -5.00 13.73 -6.73
N CYS A 208 -4.27 13.60 -5.62
CA CYS A 208 -3.11 14.47 -5.31
C CYS A 208 -1.86 14.06 -6.10
N ILE A 209 -1.74 12.77 -6.44
CA ILE A 209 -0.63 12.21 -7.20
C ILE A 209 -1.12 11.19 -8.23
N ARG A 210 -0.29 10.86 -9.22
CA ARG A 210 -0.53 9.78 -10.18
C ARG A 210 0.65 8.82 -10.19
N ILE A 211 0.42 7.54 -9.91
CA ILE A 211 1.49 6.53 -9.96
C ILE A 211 1.69 6.08 -11.41
N GLN A 212 2.93 6.17 -11.90
CA GLN A 212 3.30 5.66 -13.21
C GLN A 212 4.15 4.40 -13.05
N LYS A 213 3.59 3.25 -13.43
CA LYS A 213 4.35 2.00 -13.53
C LYS A 213 5.17 2.06 -14.82
N LEU A 214 6.43 2.45 -14.70
CA LEU A 214 7.39 2.34 -15.80
C LEU A 214 7.74 0.87 -15.97
N THR A 215 7.11 0.21 -16.95
CA THR A 215 7.62 -1.07 -17.45
C THR A 215 8.92 -0.76 -18.16
N SER A 216 10.03 -0.79 -17.44
CA SER A 216 11.34 -0.81 -18.06
C SER A 216 11.38 -2.06 -18.94
N ARG A 217 11.10 -1.90 -20.24
CA ARG A 217 11.74 -2.79 -21.21
C ARG A 217 13.21 -2.62 -20.88
N THR A 218 13.83 -3.64 -20.31
CA THR A 218 15.27 -3.75 -20.33
C THR A 218 15.63 -3.53 -21.78
N PHE A 219 16.14 -2.34 -22.11
CA PHE A 219 16.92 -2.18 -23.31
C PHE A 219 18.04 -3.19 -23.08
N LYS A 220 17.90 -4.39 -23.67
CA LYS A 220 19.07 -5.17 -24.04
C LYS A 220 19.85 -4.19 -24.89
N ARG A 221 20.82 -3.51 -24.28
CA ARG A 221 21.89 -2.88 -25.05
C ARG A 221 22.43 -4.05 -25.86
N LYS A 222 22.13 -4.11 -27.15
CA LYS A 222 22.86 -4.98 -28.07
C LYS A 222 24.32 -4.73 -27.76
N SER A 223 25.01 -5.77 -27.32
CA SER A 223 26.43 -5.66 -27.10
C SER A 223 27.05 -5.30 -28.43
N LEU A 224 27.93 -4.29 -28.48
CA LEU A 224 28.72 -4.01 -29.69
C LEU A 224 29.67 -5.16 -30.06
N PHE A 225 29.75 -6.20 -29.21
CA PHE A 225 30.54 -7.40 -29.41
C PHE A 225 29.70 -8.62 -29.83
N GLU A 226 28.39 -8.47 -30.06
CA GLU A 226 27.54 -9.56 -30.60
C GLU A 226 27.63 -9.70 -32.12
N ASP A 227 28.10 -8.68 -32.85
CA ASP A 227 28.32 -8.77 -34.30
C ASP A 227 29.77 -9.19 -34.59
N GLY A 228 30.08 -10.43 -34.23
CA GLY A 228 31.26 -11.13 -34.71
C GLY A 228 30.99 -11.74 -36.09
N GLU A 229 30.88 -10.91 -37.13
CA GLU A 229 30.95 -11.40 -38.51
C GLU A 229 32.12 -10.74 -39.25
N PHE A 230 33.14 -11.56 -39.45
CA PHE A 230 34.22 -11.36 -40.40
C PHE A 230 33.64 -11.06 -41.78
N PHE A 231 33.86 -9.84 -42.28
CA PHE A 231 33.73 -9.57 -43.70
C PHE A 231 34.86 -10.29 -44.45
N THR A 232 34.55 -11.44 -45.04
CA THR A 232 35.25 -11.96 -46.21
C THR A 232 34.24 -12.13 -47.35
N SER A 233 34.21 -11.11 -48.20
CA SER A 233 33.94 -11.10 -49.65
C SER A 233 33.00 -12.13 -50.31
N LEU A 234 32.00 -11.56 -51.00
CA LEU A 234 31.57 -11.79 -52.40
C LEU A 234 30.58 -12.93 -52.77
N THR A 235 29.47 -12.47 -53.41
CA THR A 235 28.66 -13.04 -54.53
C THR A 235 28.05 -14.44 -54.35
N PHE A 236 26.77 -14.72 -54.64
CA PHE A 236 25.68 -14.07 -55.39
C PHE A 236 24.39 -14.04 -54.53
#